data_AF-A0A7R9DI00-F1
#
_entry.id   AF-A0A7R9DI00-F1
#
_cell.length_a   1.000
_cell.length_b   1.000
_cell.length_c   1.000
_cell.angle_alpha   90.00
_cell.angle_beta   90.00
_cell.angle_gamma   90.00
#
_symmetry.space_group_name_H-M   'P 1'
#
loop_
_entity.id
_entity.type
_entity.pdbx_description
1 polymer ?
#
loop_
_entity_poly.entity_id
_entity_poly.type
_entity_poly.pdbx_seq_one_letter_code
_entity_poly.pdbx_strand_id
1 'polypeptide(L)'
;MFLVPVCGTLQGDERRQRQEVACGVDFFTVAVHELGHSLGLSHSPVSSSIMFPYYKGFQRQFQLDYDDILAMYQLYSAKLRAMTQIEARYEVEHQNHILPLQISSRASSQPLAAKIEARASMADVASMCSLSACNYVFA
;
A
#
# COMPACT_ATOMS: atom_id res chain seq x y z
N MET A 1 -1.85 7.81 -4.31
CA MET A 1 -1.89 9.07 -5.10
C MET A 1 -0.55 9.26 -5.80
N PHE A 2 -0.49 8.90 -7.08
CA PHE A 2 0.72 8.95 -7.88
C PHE A 2 0.82 10.24 -8.70
N LEU A 3 1.96 10.92 -8.63
CA LEU A 3 2.20 12.22 -9.28
C LEU A 3 2.94 12.02 -10.61
N VAL A 4 2.27 12.29 -11.73
CA VAL A 4 2.84 12.20 -13.09
C VAL A 4 3.09 13.58 -13.71
N PRO A 5 4.18 13.80 -14.46
CA PRO A 5 4.51 15.12 -14.98
C PRO A 5 3.51 15.60 -16.04
N VAL A 6 3.19 16.90 -16.04
CA VAL A 6 2.39 17.58 -17.06
C VAL A 6 3.28 17.93 -18.24
N CYS A 7 2.83 17.58 -19.44
CA CYS A 7 3.42 18.06 -20.67
C CYS A 7 3.13 19.56 -20.85
N GLY A 8 4.11 20.42 -20.61
CA GLY A 8 4.00 21.85 -20.90
C GLY A 8 4.40 22.15 -22.35
N THR A 9 3.57 22.89 -23.09
CA THR A 9 4.02 23.54 -24.33
C THR A 9 4.93 24.70 -23.95
N LEU A 10 6.22 24.61 -24.27
CA LEU A 10 7.08 25.79 -24.25
C LEU A 10 6.55 26.76 -25.31
N GLN A 11 5.86 27.82 -24.87
CA GLN A 11 5.45 28.93 -25.72
C GLN A 11 6.70 29.78 -26.01
N GLY A 12 7.58 29.26 -26.87
CA GLY A 12 8.72 29.98 -27.40
C GLY A 12 8.33 30.69 -28.68
N ASP A 13 8.58 32.00 -28.73
CA ASP A 13 8.45 32.85 -29.91
C ASP A 13 9.02 32.17 -31.16
N GLU A 14 8.32 32.38 -32.28
CA GLU A 14 8.60 31.81 -33.58
C GLU A 14 10.11 31.84 -33.89
N ARG A 15 10.65 30.70 -34.38
CA ARG A 15 11.91 30.49 -35.16
C ARG A 15 12.87 29.39 -34.68
N ARG A 16 12.47 28.42 -33.83
CA ARG A 16 13.26 27.18 -33.65
C ARG A 16 12.35 25.94 -33.62
N GLN A 17 12.86 24.87 -34.25
CA GLN A 17 12.19 23.57 -34.42
C GLN A 17 11.42 23.17 -33.15
N ARG A 18 10.12 22.89 -33.29
CA ARG A 18 9.31 22.28 -32.23
C ARG A 18 9.94 20.93 -31.88
N GLN A 19 10.80 20.92 -30.89
CA GLN A 19 11.15 19.70 -30.21
C GLN A 19 9.96 19.42 -29.31
N GLU A 20 9.01 18.62 -29.80
CA GLU A 20 8.05 17.95 -28.92
C GLU A 20 8.91 17.21 -27.90
N VAL A 21 9.03 17.79 -26.70
CA VAL A 21 9.60 17.09 -25.57
C VAL A 21 8.60 15.96 -25.31
N ALA A 22 8.94 14.75 -25.76
CA ALA A 22 8.06 13.60 -25.67
C ALA A 22 7.68 13.36 -24.21
N CYS A 23 6.53 13.89 -23.83
CA CYS A 23 5.93 13.80 -22.52
C CYS A 23 5.12 12.51 -22.44
N GLY A 24 5.82 11.40 -22.59
CA GLY A 24 5.23 10.08 -22.43
C GLY A 24 5.19 9.69 -20.96
N VAL A 25 4.01 9.39 -20.44
CA VAL A 25 3.86 8.61 -19.20
C VAL A 25 3.83 7.14 -19.61
N ASP A 26 4.69 6.35 -18.99
CA ASP A 26 4.68 4.90 -19.17
C ASP A 26 3.47 4.29 -18.47
N PHE A 27 2.50 3.82 -19.26
CA PHE A 27 1.28 3.18 -18.77
C PHE A 27 1.59 1.99 -17.85
N PHE A 28 2.62 1.21 -18.18
CA PHE A 28 2.99 0.04 -17.39
C PHE A 28 3.38 0.43 -15.96
N THR A 29 4.26 1.42 -15.81
CA THR A 29 4.66 1.94 -14.49
C THR A 29 3.47 2.43 -13.67
N VAL A 30 2.55 3.19 -14.27
CA VAL A 30 1.34 3.70 -13.59
C VAL A 30 0.42 2.54 -13.19
N ALA A 31 0.15 1.62 -14.12
CA ALA A 31 -0.74 0.49 -13.88
C ALA A 31 -0.25 -0.39 -12.72
N VAL A 32 1.07 -0.63 -12.62
CA VAL A 32 1.63 -1.41 -11.52
C VAL A 32 1.54 -0.66 -10.18
N HIS A 33 1.74 0.66 -10.17
CA HIS A 33 1.55 1.48 -8.96
C HIS A 33 0.11 1.40 -8.44
N GLU A 34 -0.87 1.62 -9.31
CA GLU A 34 -2.30 1.59 -8.94
C GLU A 34 -2.78 0.18 -8.60
N LEU A 35 -2.20 -0.85 -9.23
CA LEU A 35 -2.42 -2.24 -8.83
C LEU A 35 -1.87 -2.49 -7.41
N GLY A 36 -0.72 -1.93 -7.05
CA GLY A 36 -0.19 -2.02 -5.69
C GLY A 36 -1.16 -1.45 -4.66
N HIS A 37 -1.77 -0.29 -4.94
CA HIS A 37 -2.87 0.25 -4.12
C HIS A 37 -4.08 -0.70 -4.06
N SER A 38 -4.47 -1.30 -5.18
CA SER A 38 -5.57 -2.29 -5.24
C SER A 38 -5.28 -3.55 -4.40
N LEU A 39 -4.00 -3.92 -4.25
CA LEU A 39 -3.54 -5.01 -3.39
C LEU A 39 -3.35 -4.59 -1.93
N GLY A 40 -3.57 -3.32 -1.60
CA GLY A 40 -3.50 -2.78 -0.23
C GLY A 40 -2.14 -2.20 0.17
N LEU A 41 -1.23 -1.97 -0.78
CA LEU A 41 0.02 -1.25 -0.49
C LEU A 41 -0.22 0.25 -0.36
N SER A 42 0.45 0.84 0.64
CA SER A 42 0.56 2.29 0.78
C SER A 42 1.81 2.81 0.07
N HIS A 43 1.93 4.13 -0.07
CA HIS A 43 3.14 4.71 -0.63
C HIS A 43 4.38 4.34 0.17
N SER A 44 5.47 4.08 -0.55
CA SER A 44 6.79 3.91 0.04
C SER A 44 7.56 5.24 0.03
N PRO A 45 8.34 5.56 1.07
CA PRO A 45 9.30 6.66 1.03
C PRO A 45 10.54 6.34 0.18
N VAL A 46 10.73 5.07 -0.22
CA VAL A 46 11.90 4.60 -0.95
C VAL A 46 11.79 5.01 -2.42
N SER A 47 12.73 5.80 -2.91
CA SER A 47 12.69 6.31 -4.29
C SER A 47 12.83 5.23 -5.36
N SER A 48 13.34 4.03 -5.04
CA SER A 48 13.41 2.91 -5.98
C SER A 48 12.12 2.09 -6.07
N SER A 49 11.28 2.10 -5.02
CA SER A 49 10.00 1.40 -4.96
C SER A 49 9.03 1.84 -6.06
N ILE A 50 8.22 0.90 -6.56
CA ILE A 50 7.11 1.21 -7.48
C ILE A 50 5.99 1.98 -6.78
N MET A 51 5.85 1.83 -5.47
CA MET A 51 4.90 2.55 -4.62
C MET A 51 5.39 3.96 -4.20
N PHE A 52 6.52 4.44 -4.71
CA PHE A 52 6.97 5.82 -4.49
C PHE A 52 5.95 6.82 -5.11
N PRO A 53 5.56 7.92 -4.44
CA PRO A 53 4.47 8.79 -4.89
C PRO A 53 4.75 9.65 -6.13
N TYR A 54 5.95 9.61 -6.71
CA TYR A 54 6.33 10.42 -7.87
C TYR A 54 6.76 9.56 -9.05
N TYR A 55 6.30 9.90 -10.25
CA TYR A 55 6.68 9.25 -11.49
C TYR A 55 8.15 9.52 -11.84
N LYS A 56 8.89 8.45 -12.13
CA LYS A 56 10.35 8.47 -12.36
C LYS A 56 10.74 8.38 -13.83
N GLY A 57 9.78 8.32 -14.74
CA GLY A 57 10.04 8.05 -16.16
C GLY A 57 10.03 6.57 -16.50
N PHE A 58 10.24 6.28 -17.79
CA PHE A 58 10.29 4.92 -18.32
C PHE A 58 11.53 4.17 -17.81
N GLN A 59 11.31 3.00 -17.23
CA GLN A 59 12.38 2.10 -16.81
C GLN A 59 12.51 0.94 -17.82
N ARG A 60 13.63 0.89 -18.55
CA ARG A 60 13.90 -0.20 -19.53
C ARG A 60 13.92 -1.60 -18.92
N GLN A 61 14.34 -1.71 -17.67
CA GLN A 61 14.43 -2.95 -16.93
C GLN A 61 13.60 -2.80 -15.66
N PHE A 62 12.33 -3.18 -15.75
CA PHE A 62 11.45 -3.15 -14.59
C PHE A 62 11.83 -4.27 -13.62
N GLN A 63 12.13 -3.89 -12.38
CA GLN A 63 12.34 -4.80 -11.26
C GLN A 63 11.64 -4.22 -10.04
N LEU A 64 10.92 -5.07 -9.31
CA LEU A 64 10.32 -4.67 -8.04
C LEU A 64 11.41 -4.43 -7.01
N ASP A 65 11.23 -3.37 -6.22
CA ASP A 65 12.14 -3.11 -5.11
C ASP A 65 11.93 -4.14 -4.00
N TYR A 66 12.97 -4.35 -3.19
CA TYR A 66 12.87 -5.21 -2.02
C TYR A 66 11.76 -4.73 -1.05
N ASP A 67 11.55 -3.42 -0.94
CA ASP A 67 10.49 -2.84 -0.11
C ASP A 67 9.09 -3.27 -0.58
N ASP A 68 8.85 -3.27 -1.90
CA ASP A 68 7.57 -3.68 -2.49
C ASP A 68 7.29 -5.18 -2.22
N ILE A 69 8.32 -6.01 -2.38
CA ILE A 69 8.26 -7.46 -2.15
C ILE A 69 7.99 -7.75 -0.66
N LEU A 70 8.71 -7.06 0.23
CA LEU A 70 8.58 -7.24 1.67
C LEU A 70 7.20 -6.81 2.15
N ALA A 71 6.71 -5.65 1.70
CA ALA A 71 5.39 -5.16 2.06
C ALA A 71 4.28 -6.12 1.60
N MET A 72 4.37 -6.64 0.37
CA MET A 72 3.47 -7.70 -0.13
C MET A 72 3.51 -8.95 0.74
N TYR A 73 4.71 -9.45 1.03
CA TYR A 73 4.88 -10.65 1.84
C TYR A 73 4.27 -10.48 3.23
N GLN A 74 4.50 -9.34 3.88
CA GLN A 74 3.96 -9.06 5.21
C GLN A 74 2.42 -8.99 5.21
N LEU A 75 1.82 -8.28 4.26
CA LEU A 75 0.37 -8.14 4.18
C LEU A 75 -0.34 -9.49 4.00
N TYR A 76 0.12 -10.31 3.05
CA TYR A 76 -0.56 -11.57 2.74
C TYR A 76 -0.19 -12.72 3.68
N SER A 77 1.03 -12.73 4.23
CA SER A 77 1.40 -13.72 5.26
C SER A 77 0.62 -13.50 6.55
N ALA A 78 0.38 -12.24 6.94
CA ALA A 78 -0.45 -11.92 8.09
C ALA A 78 -1.91 -12.34 7.86
N LYS A 79 -2.46 -12.07 6.67
CA LYS A 79 -3.82 -12.50 6.31
C LYS A 79 -3.98 -14.01 6.34
N LEU A 80 -3.02 -14.77 5.79
CA LEU A 80 -3.05 -16.22 5.82
C LEU A 80 -3.04 -16.77 7.25
N ARG A 81 -2.19 -16.21 8.14
CA ARG A 81 -2.17 -16.59 9.56
C ARG A 81 -3.48 -16.30 10.27
N ALA A 82 -4.12 -15.17 9.97
CA ALA A 82 -5.42 -14.84 10.52
C ALA A 82 -6.50 -15.82 10.03
N MET A 83 -6.48 -16.19 8.75
CA MET A 83 -7.42 -17.15 8.17
C MET A 83 -7.27 -18.55 8.79
N THR A 84 -6.05 -19.07 8.94
CA THR A 84 -5.83 -20.39 9.57
C THR A 84 -6.23 -20.40 11.04
N GLN A 85 -6.07 -19.29 11.77
CA GLN A 85 -6.57 -19.16 13.14
C GLN A 85 -8.10 -19.14 13.21
N ILE A 86 -8.78 -18.60 12.20
CA ILE A 86 -10.26 -18.61 12.13
C ILE A 86 -10.76 -20.03 11.83
N GLU A 87 -10.12 -20.76 10.90
CA GLU A 87 -10.44 -22.15 10.60
C GLU A 87 -10.25 -23.05 11.84
N ALA A 88 -9.11 -22.92 12.54
CA ALA A 88 -8.84 -23.65 13.77
C ALA A 88 -9.83 -23.32 14.91
N ARG A 89 -10.41 -22.10 14.92
CA ARG A 89 -11.48 -21.74 15.86
C ARG A 89 -12.83 -22.34 15.47
N TYR A 90 -13.11 -22.50 14.17
CA TYR A 90 -14.37 -23.05 13.68
C TYR A 90 -14.50 -24.56 13.95
N GLU A 91 -13.41 -25.33 13.85
CA GLU A 91 -13.42 -26.76 14.16
C GLU A 91 -13.71 -27.05 15.65
N VAL A 92 -13.41 -26.11 16.55
CA VAL A 92 -13.68 -26.23 17.99
C VAL A 92 -15.16 -25.95 18.31
N GLU A 93 -15.84 -25.05 17.60
CA GLU A 93 -17.27 -24.80 17.83
C GLU A 93 -18.17 -25.91 17.28
N HIS A 94 -17.78 -26.58 16.19
CA HIS A 94 -18.65 -27.57 15.53
C HIS A 94 -18.62 -28.99 16.14
N GLN A 95 -17.62 -29.31 16.96
CA GLN A 95 -17.54 -30.59 17.70
C GLN A 95 -18.23 -30.55 19.07
N ASN A 96 -18.67 -29.39 19.55
CA ASN A 96 -19.37 -29.26 20.83
C ASN A 96 -20.90 -29.47 20.74
N HIS A 97 -21.44 -29.87 19.58
CA HIS A 97 -22.88 -30.15 19.43
C HIS A 97 -23.24 -31.65 19.30
N ILE A 98 -22.28 -32.58 19.35
CA ILE A 98 -22.60 -34.02 19.25
C ILE A 98 -21.77 -34.84 20.26
N LEU A 99 -22.19 -34.78 21.53
CA LEU A 99 -22.27 -35.84 22.55
C LEU A 99 -21.83 -35.39 23.96
N PRO A 100 -22.55 -35.82 25.02
CA PRO A 100 -22.38 -35.29 26.37
C PRO A 100 -21.36 -36.07 27.21
N LEU A 101 -20.95 -35.44 28.32
CA LEU A 101 -20.50 -35.99 29.62
C LEU A 101 -19.01 -35.85 30.03
N GLN A 102 -18.83 -34.92 30.98
CA GLN A 102 -18.18 -35.05 32.31
C GLN A 102 -16.68 -34.72 32.52
N ILE A 103 -16.49 -33.62 33.27
CA ILE A 103 -15.68 -33.42 34.51
C ILE A 103 -14.16 -33.73 34.50
N SER A 104 -13.31 -32.71 34.64
CA SER A 104 -12.55 -32.41 35.88
C SER A 104 -11.36 -31.44 35.67
N SER A 105 -11.17 -30.57 36.67
CA SER A 105 -9.91 -30.00 37.17
C SER A 105 -9.03 -29.07 36.30
N ARG A 106 -9.18 -27.76 36.60
CA ARG A 106 -8.14 -26.83 37.07
C ARG A 106 -6.75 -26.83 36.38
N ALA A 107 -6.45 -25.72 35.68
CA ALA A 107 -5.21 -24.92 35.81
C ALA A 107 -5.38 -23.64 34.97
N SER A 108 -5.58 -22.46 35.56
CA SER A 108 -4.51 -21.52 35.95
C SER A 108 -3.44 -21.31 34.87
N SER A 109 -3.58 -20.25 34.08
CA SER A 109 -2.51 -19.27 33.83
C SER A 109 -3.00 -18.18 32.87
N GLN A 110 -3.39 -17.04 33.43
CA GLN A 110 -3.25 -15.77 32.72
C GLN A 110 -1.76 -15.42 32.67
N PRO A 111 -1.22 -14.96 31.53
CA PRO A 111 -0.18 -13.96 31.55
C PRO A 111 -0.81 -12.58 31.34
N LEU A 112 -0.66 -11.78 32.39
CA LEU A 112 -0.89 -10.36 32.51
C LEU A 112 0.01 -9.58 31.53
N ALA A 113 -0.40 -9.42 30.28
CA ALA A 113 0.26 -8.53 29.33
C ALA A 113 -0.73 -7.97 28.28
N ALA A 114 -1.84 -7.41 28.75
CA ALA A 114 -2.72 -6.57 27.94
C ALA A 114 -3.18 -5.39 28.81
N LYS A 115 -2.42 -4.30 28.79
CA LYS A 115 -2.84 -2.98 29.27
C LYS A 115 -1.95 -1.87 28.73
N ILE A 116 -2.02 -1.63 27.43
CA ILE A 116 -1.81 -0.29 26.86
C ILE A 116 -2.87 -0.11 25.77
N GLU A 117 -4.01 0.48 26.14
CA GLU A 117 -4.94 1.08 25.20
C GLU A 117 -4.28 2.35 24.65
N ALA A 118 -3.77 2.30 23.43
CA ALA A 118 -3.50 3.51 22.66
C ALA A 118 -4.70 3.76 21.75
N ARG A 119 -5.66 4.56 22.24
CA ARG A 119 -6.61 5.27 21.39
C ARG A 119 -5.82 6.28 20.57
N ALA A 120 -5.88 6.16 19.24
CA ALA A 120 -5.62 7.27 18.35
C ALA A 120 -6.77 7.32 17.33
N SER A 121 -7.75 8.19 17.59
CA SER A 121 -8.72 8.62 16.59
C SER A 121 -8.32 9.99 16.06
N MET A 122 -8.21 10.05 14.73
CA MET A 122 -8.60 11.14 13.82
C MET A 122 -8.01 12.55 13.98
N ALA A 123 -7.62 13.06 12.80
CA ALA A 123 -7.38 14.46 12.42
C ALA A 123 -6.00 15.05 12.81
N ASP A 124 -5.14 15.22 11.80
CA ASP A 124 -4.61 16.53 11.39
C ASP A 124 -3.36 16.39 10.50
N VAL A 125 -3.57 16.26 9.19
CA VAL A 125 -2.71 16.89 8.18
C VAL A 125 -3.55 17.21 6.94
N ALA A 126 -4.51 18.12 7.13
CA ALA A 126 -5.06 18.92 6.06
C ALA A 126 -4.66 20.37 6.33
N SER A 127 -3.46 20.78 5.88
CA SER A 127 -3.15 22.19 5.64
C SER A 127 -1.79 22.38 4.95
N MET A 128 -1.79 23.29 3.96
CA MET A 128 -0.66 23.87 3.22
C MET A 128 -0.06 22.94 2.15
N CYS A 129 -0.16 23.20 0.84
CA CYS A 129 0.25 24.45 0.22
C CYS A 129 -0.52 24.69 -1.09
N SER A 130 -1.40 25.70 -1.08
CA SER A 130 -1.70 26.47 -2.29
C SER A 130 -0.41 27.20 -2.65
N LEU A 131 0.26 26.81 -3.74
CA LEU A 131 1.18 27.65 -4.48
C LEU A 131 1.41 27.06 -5.87
N SER A 132 1.05 27.88 -6.84
CA SER A 132 1.27 27.80 -8.27
C SER A 132 2.63 27.23 -8.69
N ALA A 133 2.63 26.03 -9.27
CA ALA A 133 3.53 25.55 -10.34
C ALA A 133 3.14 24.10 -10.71
N CYS A 134 1.98 23.89 -11.35
CA CYS A 134 1.53 22.55 -11.74
C CYS A 134 2.34 21.99 -12.92
N ASN A 135 3.51 21.43 -12.61
CA ASN A 135 4.24 20.56 -13.53
C ASN A 135 3.86 19.08 -13.36
N TYR A 136 2.88 18.74 -12.50
CA TYR A 136 2.41 17.38 -12.26
C TYR A 136 0.87 17.30 -12.17
N VAL A 137 0.29 16.24 -12.71
CA VAL A 137 -1.13 15.86 -12.61
C VAL A 137 -1.25 14.50 -11.90
N PHE A 138 -2.46 14.20 -11.45
CA PHE A 138 -2.80 12.94 -10.78
C PHE A 138 -3.19 11.89 -11.81
N ALA A 139 -2.70 10.66 -11.63
CA ALA A 139 -3.09 9.47 -12.40
C ALA A 139 -3.91 8.51 -11.53
#